data_AF-A0A524P8Y5-F1
#
_entry.id   AF-A0A524P8Y5-F1
#
_cell.length_a   1.000
_cell.length_b   1.000
_cell.length_c   1.000
_cell.angle_alpha   90.00
_cell.angle_beta   90.00
_cell.angle_gamma   90.00
#
_symmetry.space_group_name_H-M   'P 1'
#
loop_
_entity.id
_entity.type
_entity.pdbx_description
1 polymer ?
#
loop_
_entity_poly.entity_id
_entity_poly.type
_entity_poly.pdbx_seq_one_letter_code
_entity_poly.pdbx_strand_id
1 'polypeptide(L)'
;MTKKPFEPASNDSENLEFLARVASLYYEDGLTQQRISDELGYSRSAISRFLTAAHEAGVVEIRVHHPLQRDLELEAQLRESFGVEIVRVLQGYNWEYARMLPRLGALGARLVEERLRDGMLLGVSWGTAVYEVANALRPPNLPNLTVIQMVGALGTPDPQIDGGELARSYARAFGGRYRIIPAPALVESPQLRTAMMKERPIHDTLALARKVDIAILGIGSTDPAMSSLVRAGYLTPKEIRVVAQAGAVGDVCAVHFDIHGNILDIPIAA
;
A
#
# COMPACT_ATOMS: atom_id res chain seq x y z
N MET A 1 -31.69 -20.21 -35.72
CA MET A 1 -30.23 -20.19 -35.97
C MET A 1 -29.52 -20.62 -34.69
N THR A 2 -28.68 -21.64 -34.75
CA THR A 2 -27.96 -22.18 -33.58
C THR A 2 -26.79 -21.26 -33.26
N LYS A 3 -26.81 -20.63 -32.09
CA LYS A 3 -25.74 -19.71 -31.64
C LYS A 3 -24.44 -20.48 -31.38
N LYS A 4 -23.29 -19.90 -31.74
CA LYS A 4 -21.98 -20.57 -31.61
C LYS A 4 -21.60 -20.79 -30.12
N PRO A 5 -21.03 -21.96 -29.76
CA PRO A 5 -20.38 -22.15 -28.47
C PRO A 5 -19.10 -21.33 -28.34
N PHE A 6 -18.58 -21.21 -27.12
CA PHE A 6 -17.31 -20.54 -26.86
C PHE A 6 -16.16 -21.47 -27.26
N GLU A 7 -15.31 -21.01 -28.18
CA GLU A 7 -14.00 -21.61 -28.47
C GLU A 7 -12.96 -20.48 -28.33
N PRO A 8 -11.94 -20.64 -27.47
CA PRO A 8 -10.87 -19.65 -27.36
C PRO A 8 -10.07 -19.58 -28.67
N ALA A 9 -9.71 -18.38 -29.11
CA ALA A 9 -8.89 -18.18 -30.30
C ALA A 9 -7.47 -18.74 -30.10
N SER A 10 -6.81 -19.13 -31.18
CA SER A 10 -5.46 -19.72 -31.19
C SER A 10 -4.32 -18.74 -30.84
N ASN A 11 -4.63 -17.45 -30.65
CA ASN A 11 -3.68 -16.36 -30.40
C ASN A 11 -4.17 -15.50 -29.22
N ASP A 12 -3.33 -15.31 -28.19
CA ASP A 12 -3.70 -14.62 -26.95
C ASP A 12 -4.10 -13.15 -27.19
N SER A 13 -3.47 -12.46 -28.14
CA SER A 13 -3.78 -11.05 -28.44
C SER A 13 -5.18 -10.86 -29.05
N GLU A 14 -5.56 -11.74 -30.00
CA GLU A 14 -6.88 -11.71 -30.63
C GLU A 14 -7.99 -12.07 -29.63
N ASN A 15 -7.68 -12.94 -28.68
CA ASN A 15 -8.58 -13.29 -27.59
C ASN A 15 -8.82 -12.09 -26.66
N LEU A 16 -7.76 -11.37 -26.25
CA LEU A 16 -7.89 -10.17 -25.41
C LEU A 16 -8.67 -9.04 -26.11
N GLU A 17 -8.44 -8.81 -27.39
CA GLU A 17 -9.21 -7.82 -28.17
C GLU A 17 -10.70 -8.18 -28.24
N PHE A 18 -11.02 -9.46 -28.42
CA PHE A 18 -12.41 -9.91 -28.41
C PHE A 18 -13.08 -9.73 -27.04
N LEU A 19 -12.38 -10.08 -25.96
CA LEU A 19 -12.86 -9.85 -24.60
C LEU A 19 -13.09 -8.37 -24.31
N ALA A 20 -12.17 -7.50 -24.76
CA ALA A 20 -12.30 -6.05 -24.63
C ALA A 20 -13.54 -5.53 -25.37
N ARG A 21 -13.77 -5.99 -26.60
CA ARG A 21 -14.96 -5.63 -27.38
C ARG A 21 -16.25 -6.04 -26.69
N VAL A 22 -16.34 -7.25 -26.15
CA VAL A 22 -17.52 -7.71 -25.41
C VAL A 22 -17.73 -6.88 -24.14
N ALA A 23 -16.65 -6.55 -23.43
CA ALA A 23 -16.69 -5.71 -22.25
C ALA A 23 -17.16 -4.28 -22.55
N SER A 24 -16.64 -3.63 -23.60
CA SER A 24 -17.06 -2.30 -24.05
C SER A 24 -18.57 -2.24 -24.35
N LEU A 25 -19.09 -3.20 -25.12
CA LEU A 25 -20.53 -3.26 -25.41
C LEU A 25 -21.40 -3.35 -24.13
N TYR A 26 -20.90 -4.00 -23.08
CA TYR A 26 -21.62 -4.17 -21.83
C TYR A 26 -21.46 -2.98 -20.87
N TYR A 27 -20.22 -2.57 -20.60
CA TYR A 27 -19.90 -1.58 -19.56
C TYR A 27 -19.87 -0.15 -20.08
N GLU A 28 -19.45 0.08 -21.31
CA GLU A 28 -19.38 1.42 -21.92
C GLU A 28 -20.70 1.77 -22.62
N ASP A 29 -21.22 0.85 -23.45
CA ASP A 29 -22.44 1.08 -24.24
C ASP A 29 -23.73 0.69 -23.50
N GLY A 30 -23.62 0.05 -22.33
CA GLY A 30 -24.76 -0.31 -21.49
C GLY A 30 -25.70 -1.36 -22.09
N LEU A 31 -25.25 -2.14 -23.08
CA LEU A 31 -26.09 -3.17 -23.69
C LEU A 31 -26.31 -4.34 -22.73
N THR A 32 -27.50 -4.93 -22.80
CA THR A 32 -27.77 -6.17 -22.05
C THR A 32 -27.01 -7.34 -22.69
N GLN A 33 -26.64 -8.36 -21.90
CA GLN A 33 -26.00 -9.57 -22.42
C GLN A 33 -26.83 -10.25 -23.52
N GLN A 34 -28.16 -10.10 -23.50
CA GLN A 34 -29.04 -10.61 -24.54
C GLN A 34 -28.85 -9.84 -25.86
N ARG A 35 -28.77 -8.51 -25.82
CA ARG A 35 -28.49 -7.71 -27.01
C ARG A 35 -27.11 -8.00 -27.60
N ILE A 36 -26.09 -8.10 -26.76
CA ILE A 36 -24.73 -8.48 -27.17
C ILE A 36 -24.74 -9.87 -27.82
N SER A 37 -25.50 -10.81 -27.25
CA SER A 37 -25.67 -12.16 -27.78
C SER A 37 -26.29 -12.16 -29.19
N ASP A 38 -27.24 -11.27 -29.45
CA ASP A 38 -27.89 -11.15 -30.76
C ASP A 38 -26.98 -10.46 -31.78
N GLU A 39 -26.19 -9.46 -31.37
CA GLU A 39 -25.25 -8.72 -32.23
C GLU A 39 -24.01 -9.55 -32.61
N LEU A 40 -23.46 -10.33 -31.67
CA LEU A 40 -22.21 -11.08 -31.90
C LEU A 40 -22.44 -12.54 -32.30
N GLY A 41 -23.68 -13.04 -32.29
CA GLY A 41 -24.02 -14.40 -32.71
C GLY A 41 -23.63 -15.51 -31.71
N TYR A 42 -23.24 -15.16 -30.49
CA TYR A 42 -22.91 -16.08 -29.39
C TYR A 42 -24.08 -16.26 -28.44
N SER A 43 -24.17 -17.37 -27.72
CA SER A 43 -25.21 -17.55 -26.70
C SER A 43 -25.06 -16.54 -25.55
N ARG A 44 -26.16 -16.19 -24.86
CA ARG A 44 -26.11 -15.34 -23.66
C ARG A 44 -25.17 -15.92 -22.58
N SER A 45 -25.13 -17.25 -22.45
CA SER A 45 -24.19 -17.92 -21.55
C SER A 45 -22.73 -17.77 -21.96
N ALA A 46 -22.43 -17.72 -23.26
CA ALA A 46 -21.10 -17.40 -23.75
C ALA A 46 -20.74 -15.93 -23.47
N ILE A 47 -21.66 -14.98 -23.68
CA ILE A 47 -21.45 -13.57 -23.31
C ILE A 47 -21.11 -13.41 -21.83
N SER A 48 -21.84 -14.08 -20.93
CA SER A 48 -21.51 -14.05 -19.51
C SER A 48 -20.10 -14.59 -19.22
N ARG A 49 -19.68 -15.69 -19.88
CA ARG A 49 -18.34 -16.24 -19.71
C ARG A 49 -17.25 -15.33 -20.28
N PHE A 50 -17.50 -14.65 -21.39
CA PHE A 50 -16.58 -13.65 -21.93
C PHE A 50 -16.38 -12.48 -20.97
N LEU A 51 -17.46 -11.97 -20.36
CA LEU A 51 -17.32 -10.92 -19.35
C LEU A 51 -16.51 -11.39 -18.14
N THR A 52 -16.73 -12.61 -17.66
CA THR A 52 -15.90 -13.22 -16.60
C THR A 52 -14.44 -13.36 -17.04
N ALA A 53 -14.18 -13.87 -18.24
CA ALA A 53 -12.83 -14.01 -18.77
C ALA A 53 -12.14 -12.65 -18.98
N ALA A 54 -12.87 -11.60 -19.35
CA ALA A 54 -12.34 -10.25 -19.47
C ALA A 54 -11.90 -9.69 -18.11
N HIS A 55 -12.62 -10.00 -17.04
CA HIS A 55 -12.20 -9.71 -15.66
C HIS A 55 -10.95 -10.50 -15.26
N GLU A 56 -10.98 -11.82 -15.45
CA GLU A 56 -9.87 -12.72 -15.08
C GLU A 56 -8.57 -12.41 -15.85
N ALA A 57 -8.69 -11.97 -17.10
CA ALA A 57 -7.57 -11.57 -17.95
C ALA A 57 -7.08 -10.13 -17.69
N GLY A 58 -7.70 -9.37 -16.77
CA GLY A 58 -7.33 -7.99 -16.46
C GLY A 58 -7.70 -6.97 -17.55
N VAL A 59 -8.52 -7.37 -18.53
CA VAL A 59 -9.05 -6.47 -19.57
C VAL A 59 -10.07 -5.50 -18.97
N VAL A 60 -10.81 -5.95 -17.94
CA VAL A 60 -11.75 -5.13 -17.19
C VAL A 60 -11.32 -5.03 -15.74
N GLU A 61 -11.25 -3.81 -15.24
CA GLU A 61 -11.13 -3.50 -13.82
C GLU A 61 -12.41 -2.80 -13.35
N ILE A 62 -13.16 -3.41 -12.41
CA ILE A 62 -14.28 -2.71 -11.76
C ILE A 62 -13.77 -2.01 -10.51
N ARG A 63 -13.96 -0.69 -10.47
CA ARG A 63 -13.69 0.13 -9.29
C ARG A 63 -14.97 0.71 -8.72
N VAL A 64 -15.33 0.30 -7.51
CA VAL A 64 -16.49 0.85 -6.79
C VAL A 64 -16.04 1.97 -5.86
N HIS A 65 -16.50 3.20 -6.13
CA HIS A 65 -16.22 4.36 -5.29
C HIS A 65 -17.19 4.39 -4.10
N HIS A 66 -16.81 3.74 -3.00
CA HIS A 66 -17.56 3.84 -1.75
C HIS A 66 -17.37 5.23 -1.11
N PRO A 67 -18.43 5.85 -0.54
CA PRO A 67 -18.26 7.04 0.26
C PRO A 67 -17.42 6.69 1.50
N LEU A 68 -16.28 7.37 1.67
CA LEU A 68 -15.45 7.27 2.86
C LEU A 68 -16.11 8.10 3.96
N GLN A 69 -17.05 7.49 4.68
CA GLN A 69 -17.69 8.13 5.82
C GLN A 69 -16.69 8.27 6.97
N ARG A 70 -16.78 9.40 7.67
CA ARG A 70 -15.86 9.76 8.75
C ARG A 70 -16.61 9.88 10.06
N ASP A 71 -15.99 9.40 11.13
CA ASP A 71 -16.48 9.61 12.48
C ASP A 71 -15.92 10.94 13.03
N LEU A 72 -16.69 12.01 12.81
CA LEU A 72 -16.26 13.37 13.16
C LEU A 72 -16.20 13.60 14.67
N GLU A 73 -17.01 12.87 15.44
CA GLU A 73 -17.00 12.97 16.90
C GLU A 73 -15.72 12.35 17.45
N LEU A 74 -15.36 11.15 17.00
CA LEU A 74 -14.13 10.50 17.41
C LEU A 74 -12.88 11.25 16.90
N GLU A 75 -12.93 11.84 15.70
CA GLU A 75 -11.88 12.75 15.22
C GLU A 75 -11.65 13.93 16.19
N ALA A 76 -12.72 14.55 16.69
CA ALA A 76 -12.62 15.67 17.62
C ALA A 76 -12.06 15.24 18.98
N GLN A 77 -12.55 14.12 19.54
CA GLN A 77 -12.10 13.58 20.82
C GLN A 77 -10.61 13.20 20.81
N LEU A 78 -10.14 12.54 19.73
CA LEU A 78 -8.74 12.16 19.56
C LEU A 78 -7.85 13.40 19.43
N ARG A 79 -8.28 14.41 18.67
CA ARG A 79 -7.56 15.67 18.52
C ARG A 79 -7.39 16.40 19.86
N GLU A 80 -8.46 16.47 20.65
CA GLU A 80 -8.43 17.10 21.97
C GLU A 80 -7.54 16.33 22.96
N SER A 81 -7.65 15.00 22.97
CA SER A 81 -6.93 14.15 23.92
C SER A 81 -5.43 14.06 23.64
N PHE A 82 -5.04 14.02 22.36
CA PHE A 82 -3.65 13.76 21.95
C PHE A 82 -2.94 14.98 21.34
N GLY A 83 -3.63 16.10 21.12
CA GLY A 83 -3.02 17.33 20.60
C GLY A 83 -2.51 17.23 19.16
N VAL A 84 -3.01 16.27 18.38
CA VAL A 84 -2.61 16.04 16.98
C VAL A 84 -3.29 17.03 16.02
N GLU A 85 -2.58 17.56 15.02
CA GLU A 85 -3.11 18.61 14.12
C GLU A 85 -4.35 18.13 13.33
N ILE A 86 -4.26 16.92 12.77
CA ILE A 86 -5.29 16.36 11.89
C ILE A 86 -5.54 14.91 12.28
N VAL A 87 -6.81 14.57 12.51
CA VAL A 87 -7.29 13.20 12.69
C VAL A 87 -8.28 12.89 11.58
N ARG A 88 -8.20 11.67 11.04
CA ARG A 88 -9.18 11.10 10.13
C ARG A 88 -9.58 9.73 10.64
N VAL A 89 -10.84 9.58 11.00
CA VAL A 89 -11.38 8.30 11.48
C VAL A 89 -12.32 7.77 10.44
N LEU A 90 -11.95 6.65 9.80
CA LEU A 90 -12.85 5.94 8.91
C LEU A 90 -13.98 5.35 9.77
N GLN A 91 -15.23 5.68 9.45
CA GLN A 91 -16.37 5.13 10.16
C GLN A 91 -16.39 3.61 9.95
N GLY A 92 -16.22 2.88 11.05
CA GLY A 92 -16.22 1.44 11.04
C GLY A 92 -17.64 0.90 10.85
N TYR A 93 -17.85 0.13 9.80
CA TYR A 93 -18.81 -0.96 9.85
C TYR A 93 -18.06 -2.21 10.32
N ASN A 94 -18.75 -3.29 10.65
CA ASN A 94 -18.16 -4.57 11.07
C ASN A 94 -17.42 -5.26 9.89
N TRP A 95 -16.44 -4.56 9.31
CA TRP A 95 -15.68 -4.96 8.15
C TRP A 95 -14.54 -5.87 8.57
N GLU A 96 -14.32 -6.92 7.78
CA GLU A 96 -13.09 -7.69 7.83
C GLU A 96 -11.89 -6.79 7.49
N TYR A 97 -10.74 -7.08 8.11
CA TYR A 97 -9.50 -6.31 7.92
C TYR A 97 -9.13 -6.10 6.45
N ALA A 98 -9.26 -7.15 5.63
CA ALA A 98 -8.97 -7.11 4.19
C ALA A 98 -9.85 -6.12 3.41
N ARG A 99 -11.06 -5.82 3.90
CA ARG A 99 -11.95 -4.81 3.30
C ARG A 99 -11.75 -3.43 3.93
N MET A 100 -11.39 -3.38 5.21
CA MET A 100 -11.14 -2.13 5.92
C MET A 100 -9.87 -1.43 5.42
N LEU A 101 -8.77 -2.16 5.28
CA LEU A 101 -7.45 -1.57 5.02
C LEU A 101 -7.38 -0.75 3.72
N PRO A 102 -7.92 -1.21 2.56
CA PRO A 102 -7.93 -0.40 1.34
C PRO A 102 -8.75 0.89 1.47
N ARG A 103 -9.82 0.88 2.28
CA ARG A 103 -10.64 2.07 2.54
C ARG A 103 -9.91 3.06 3.45
N LEU A 104 -9.17 2.55 4.44
CA LEU A 104 -8.30 3.36 5.28
C LEU A 104 -7.17 3.97 4.44
N GLY A 105 -6.58 3.20 3.53
CA GLY A 105 -5.60 3.67 2.55
C GLY A 105 -6.15 4.80 1.69
N ALA A 106 -7.38 4.66 1.17
CA ALA A 106 -8.04 5.72 0.41
C ALA A 106 -8.32 7.00 1.23
N LEU A 107 -8.62 6.86 2.52
CA LEU A 107 -8.79 8.02 3.41
C LEU A 107 -7.44 8.72 3.66
N GLY A 108 -6.37 7.95 3.86
CA GLY A 108 -5.01 8.47 3.99
C GLY A 108 -4.50 9.14 2.70
N ALA A 109 -4.79 8.56 1.54
CA ALA A 109 -4.39 9.10 0.23
C ALA A 109 -4.96 10.50 0.00
N ARG A 110 -6.24 10.74 0.34
CA ARG A 110 -6.85 12.09 0.27
C ARG A 110 -6.09 13.10 1.12
N LEU A 111 -5.73 12.73 2.34
CA LEU A 111 -4.97 13.62 3.22
C LEU A 111 -3.57 13.91 2.67
N VAL A 112 -2.91 12.90 2.10
CA VAL A 112 -1.60 13.05 1.47
C VAL A 112 -1.68 14.00 0.26
N GLU A 113 -2.67 13.81 -0.62
CA GLU A 113 -2.95 14.67 -1.78
C GLU A 113 -3.25 16.13 -1.38
N GLU A 114 -4.01 16.33 -0.31
CA GLU A 114 -4.36 17.65 0.21
C GLU A 114 -3.15 18.41 0.76
N ARG A 115 -2.13 17.71 1.27
CA ARG A 115 -1.02 18.30 2.04
C ARG A 115 0.29 18.38 1.28
N LEU A 116 0.56 17.44 0.38
CA LEU A 116 1.78 17.47 -0.42
C LEU A 116 1.80 18.62 -1.40
N ARG A 117 2.98 19.20 -1.58
CA ARG A 117 3.26 20.30 -2.51
C ARG A 117 4.49 19.96 -3.35
N ASP A 118 4.59 20.58 -4.52
CA ASP A 118 5.74 20.38 -5.39
C ASP A 118 7.02 20.89 -4.72
N GLY A 119 8.13 20.16 -4.90
CA GLY A 119 9.42 20.47 -4.27
C GLY A 119 9.60 19.94 -2.83
N MET A 120 8.58 19.32 -2.22
CA MET A 120 8.70 18.69 -0.90
C MET A 120 9.52 17.38 -0.93
N LEU A 121 9.99 16.99 0.25
CA LEU A 121 10.59 15.70 0.56
C LEU A 121 9.58 14.83 1.32
N LEU A 122 9.17 13.70 0.73
CA LEU A 122 8.23 12.76 1.33
C LEU A 122 8.96 11.52 1.85
N GLY A 123 8.96 11.29 3.16
CA GLY A 123 9.42 10.04 3.76
C GLY A 123 8.36 8.95 3.66
N VAL A 124 8.73 7.73 3.28
CA VAL A 124 7.85 6.56 3.34
C VAL A 124 8.53 5.41 4.07
N SER A 125 7.80 4.77 4.99
CA SER A 125 8.21 3.52 5.60
C SER A 125 7.83 2.33 4.70
N TRP A 126 7.43 1.23 5.33
CA TRP A 126 7.04 -0.02 4.72
C TRP A 126 5.67 -0.47 5.26
N GLY A 127 5.13 -1.56 4.71
CA GLY A 127 3.99 -2.28 5.26
C GLY A 127 2.66 -2.03 4.54
N THR A 128 1.68 -2.88 4.88
CA THR A 128 0.40 -2.98 4.17
C THR A 128 -0.43 -1.69 4.19
N ALA A 129 -0.47 -0.95 5.31
CA ALA A 129 -1.21 0.31 5.39
C ALA A 129 -0.61 1.40 4.47
N VAL A 130 0.73 1.52 4.45
CA VAL A 130 1.45 2.48 3.60
C VAL A 130 1.27 2.12 2.12
N TYR A 131 1.22 0.83 1.81
CA TYR A 131 0.87 0.31 0.48
C TYR A 131 -0.54 0.70 0.04
N GLU A 132 -1.55 0.50 0.88
CA GLU A 132 -2.93 0.84 0.51
C GLU A 132 -3.13 2.35 0.28
N VAL A 133 -2.39 3.20 1.00
CA VAL A 133 -2.33 4.63 0.70
C VAL A 133 -1.76 4.85 -0.70
N ALA A 134 -0.61 4.24 -1.02
CA ALA A 134 0.02 4.37 -2.34
C ALA A 134 -0.91 3.94 -3.48
N ASN A 135 -1.61 2.82 -3.30
CA ASN A 135 -2.52 2.24 -4.29
C ASN A 135 -3.76 3.14 -4.54
N ALA A 136 -4.20 3.84 -3.50
CA ALA A 136 -5.37 4.71 -3.59
C ALA A 136 -5.09 6.12 -4.13
N LEU A 137 -3.83 6.55 -4.18
CA LEU A 137 -3.42 7.88 -4.68
C LEU A 137 -3.92 8.15 -6.10
N ARG A 138 -4.52 9.32 -6.31
CA ARG A 138 -4.90 9.92 -7.59
C ARG A 138 -4.51 11.41 -7.61
N PRO A 139 -3.22 11.74 -7.49
CA PRO A 139 -2.77 13.10 -7.25
C PRO A 139 -2.57 13.91 -8.54
N PRO A 140 -2.39 15.24 -8.43
CA PRO A 140 -1.76 16.03 -9.48
C PRO A 140 -0.28 15.65 -9.66
N ASN A 141 0.28 16.04 -10.81
CA ASN A 141 1.70 15.86 -11.09
C ASN A 141 2.57 16.85 -10.26
N LEU A 142 3.50 16.33 -9.46
CA LEU A 142 4.45 17.06 -8.63
C LEU A 142 5.89 16.66 -9.01
N PRO A 143 6.43 17.15 -10.14
CA PRO A 143 7.69 16.65 -10.72
C PRO A 143 8.93 16.92 -9.86
N ASN A 144 8.89 17.92 -8.97
CA ASN A 144 10.00 18.24 -8.07
C ASN A 144 9.89 17.53 -6.72
N LEU A 145 8.79 16.82 -6.45
CA LEU A 145 8.66 15.94 -5.27
C LEU A 145 9.77 14.88 -5.27
N THR A 146 10.38 14.65 -4.11
CA THR A 146 11.31 13.54 -3.92
C THR A 146 10.84 12.65 -2.78
N VAL A 147 10.54 11.39 -3.11
CA VAL A 147 10.13 10.37 -2.14
C VAL A 147 11.34 9.62 -1.62
N ILE A 148 11.48 9.48 -0.30
CA ILE A 148 12.65 8.94 0.37
C ILE A 148 12.24 7.74 1.21
N GLN A 149 12.89 6.61 0.98
CA GLN A 149 12.76 5.43 1.84
C GLN A 149 13.33 5.73 3.24
N MET A 150 12.56 5.43 4.28
CA MET A 150 12.92 5.76 5.68
C MET A 150 13.60 4.62 6.45
N VAL A 151 13.43 3.38 5.99
CA VAL A 151 13.96 2.16 6.61
C VAL A 151 14.64 1.32 5.54
N GLY A 152 15.76 0.66 5.85
CA GLY A 152 16.39 -0.30 4.92
C GLY A 152 15.42 -1.39 4.45
N ALA A 153 15.84 -2.17 3.45
CA ALA A 153 15.03 -3.27 2.94
C ALA A 153 14.78 -4.32 4.05
N LEU A 154 13.54 -4.74 4.18
CA LEU A 154 13.14 -5.78 5.14
C LEU A 154 13.10 -7.16 4.50
N GLY A 155 13.12 -7.23 3.16
CA GLY A 155 13.06 -8.50 2.44
C GLY A 155 11.73 -9.21 2.66
N THR A 156 10.63 -8.46 2.72
CA THR A 156 9.28 -8.99 2.93
C THR A 156 8.92 -10.02 1.87
N PRO A 157 8.15 -11.08 2.21
CA PRO A 157 7.68 -12.06 1.23
C PRO A 157 6.86 -11.44 0.08
N ASP A 158 6.14 -10.36 0.40
CA ASP A 158 5.48 -9.51 -0.58
C ASP A 158 6.37 -8.28 -0.87
N PRO A 159 6.99 -8.16 -2.06
CA PRO A 159 7.87 -7.04 -2.38
C PRO A 159 7.12 -5.71 -2.52
N GLN A 160 5.80 -5.70 -2.71
CA GLN A 160 5.02 -4.47 -2.91
C GLN A 160 4.92 -3.62 -1.63
N ILE A 161 5.10 -4.25 -0.48
CA ILE A 161 5.05 -3.59 0.83
C ILE A 161 6.44 -3.21 1.38
N ASP A 162 7.51 -3.51 0.65
CA ASP A 162 8.87 -3.08 1.04
C ASP A 162 9.05 -1.57 0.78
N GLY A 163 9.82 -0.90 1.65
CA GLY A 163 9.99 0.55 1.59
C GLY A 163 10.59 1.05 0.27
N GLY A 164 11.45 0.26 -0.37
CA GLY A 164 12.06 0.64 -1.66
C GLY A 164 11.03 0.69 -2.80
N GLU A 165 10.16 -0.30 -2.89
CA GLU A 165 9.10 -0.34 -3.92
C GLU A 165 8.00 0.68 -3.60
N LEU A 166 7.67 0.89 -2.32
CA LEU A 166 6.75 1.95 -1.94
C LEU A 166 7.27 3.32 -2.34
N ALA A 167 8.54 3.66 -2.04
CA ALA A 167 9.12 4.93 -2.46
C ALA A 167 9.00 5.15 -3.97
N ARG A 168 9.23 4.11 -4.77
CA ARG A 168 9.03 4.13 -6.23
C ARG A 168 7.55 4.32 -6.60
N SER A 169 6.64 3.61 -5.95
CA SER A 169 5.21 3.66 -6.24
C SER A 169 4.62 5.05 -5.98
N TYR A 170 4.94 5.67 -4.83
CA TYR A 170 4.56 7.05 -4.53
C TYR A 170 5.15 8.03 -5.55
N ALA A 171 6.45 7.93 -5.85
CA ALA A 171 7.08 8.83 -6.81
C ALA A 171 6.42 8.73 -8.20
N ARG A 172 6.11 7.52 -8.66
CA ARG A 172 5.39 7.29 -9.92
C ARG A 172 3.98 7.88 -9.90
N ALA A 173 3.24 7.72 -8.80
CA ALA A 173 1.88 8.27 -8.68
C ALA A 173 1.87 9.80 -8.82
N PHE A 174 2.86 10.48 -8.25
CA PHE A 174 3.02 11.93 -8.32
C PHE A 174 3.86 12.42 -9.52
N GLY A 175 4.42 11.53 -10.33
CA GLY A 175 5.38 11.88 -11.40
C GLY A 175 6.68 12.55 -10.90
N GLY A 176 7.04 12.31 -9.64
CA GLY A 176 8.25 12.81 -8.99
C GLY A 176 9.42 11.84 -9.05
N ARG A 177 10.41 12.06 -8.18
CA ARG A 177 11.63 11.23 -8.06
C ARG A 177 11.64 10.44 -6.76
N TYR A 178 12.51 9.44 -6.66
CA TYR A 178 12.69 8.69 -5.42
C TYR A 178 14.16 8.45 -5.04
N ARG A 179 14.40 8.19 -3.76
CA ARG A 179 15.68 7.81 -3.15
C ARG A 179 15.47 6.58 -2.27
N ILE A 180 16.27 5.54 -2.52
CA ILE A 180 16.26 4.29 -1.75
C ILE A 180 17.50 4.18 -0.87
N ILE A 181 17.38 3.40 0.20
CA ILE A 181 18.48 2.99 1.06
C ILE A 181 18.96 1.63 0.55
N PRO A 182 20.14 1.53 -0.09
CA PRO A 182 20.66 0.25 -0.61
C PRO A 182 21.31 -0.57 0.52
N ALA A 183 20.54 -0.88 1.56
CA ALA A 183 20.97 -1.63 2.73
C ALA A 183 19.79 -2.40 3.35
N PRO A 184 20.03 -3.54 4.02
CA PRO A 184 19.01 -4.17 4.85
C PRO A 184 18.65 -3.27 6.05
N ALA A 185 17.47 -3.49 6.62
CA ALA A 185 17.02 -2.77 7.82
C ALA A 185 17.79 -3.16 9.09
N LEU A 186 18.34 -4.39 9.16
CA LEU A 186 19.13 -4.91 10.29
C LEU A 186 20.31 -5.69 9.74
N VAL A 187 21.38 -5.66 10.53
CA VAL A 187 22.57 -6.47 10.35
C VAL A 187 22.99 -6.98 11.71
N GLU A 188 23.52 -8.20 11.78
CA GLU A 188 23.95 -8.83 13.03
C GLU A 188 25.19 -8.15 13.64
N SER A 189 26.06 -7.58 12.80
CA SER A 189 27.32 -6.98 13.24
C SER A 189 27.22 -5.46 13.41
N PRO A 190 27.50 -4.91 14.60
CA PRO A 190 27.65 -3.47 14.81
C PRO A 190 28.76 -2.84 13.94
N GLN A 191 29.81 -3.60 13.66
CA GLN A 191 30.92 -3.18 12.78
C GLN A 191 30.43 -3.06 11.33
N LEU A 192 29.65 -4.04 10.85
CA LEU A 192 29.04 -3.97 9.52
C LEU A 192 28.08 -2.79 9.41
N ARG A 193 27.21 -2.58 10.41
CA ARG A 193 26.34 -1.39 10.47
C ARG A 193 27.14 -0.11 10.30
N THR A 194 28.22 0.03 11.07
CA THR A 194 29.06 1.23 11.04
C THR A 194 29.77 1.42 9.69
N ALA A 195 30.20 0.33 9.05
CA ALA A 195 30.79 0.38 7.71
C ALA A 195 29.75 0.80 6.65
N MET A 196 28.59 0.15 6.62
CA MET A 196 27.51 0.48 5.68
C MET A 196 27.04 1.93 5.81
N MET A 197 26.93 2.44 7.03
CA MET A 197 26.52 3.83 7.29
C MET A 197 27.52 4.88 6.77
N LYS A 198 28.77 4.49 6.45
CA LYS A 198 29.77 5.38 5.85
C LYS A 198 29.74 5.39 4.32
N GLU A 199 29.09 4.41 3.70
CA GLU A 199 28.95 4.37 2.25
C GLU A 199 28.07 5.53 1.77
N ARG A 200 28.60 6.33 0.82
CA ARG A 200 27.96 7.58 0.37
C ARG A 200 26.49 7.40 -0.01
N PRO A 201 26.08 6.38 -0.79
CA PRO A 201 24.67 6.22 -1.15
C PRO A 201 23.72 6.05 0.05
N ILE A 202 24.18 5.35 1.09
CA ILE A 202 23.41 5.11 2.32
C ILE A 202 23.41 6.39 3.16
N HIS A 203 24.58 6.96 3.40
CA HIS A 203 24.76 8.19 4.17
C HIS A 203 23.90 9.33 3.61
N ASP A 204 23.96 9.59 2.31
CA ASP A 204 23.29 10.72 1.67
C ASP A 204 21.77 10.55 1.66
N THR A 205 21.28 9.33 1.41
CA THR A 205 19.83 9.07 1.50
C THR A 205 19.33 9.23 2.94
N LEU A 206 20.06 8.75 3.95
CA LEU A 206 19.69 8.95 5.35
C LEU A 206 19.77 10.43 5.78
N ALA A 207 20.70 11.20 5.22
CA ALA A 207 20.77 12.64 5.44
C ALA A 207 19.56 13.38 4.86
N LEU A 208 19.03 12.92 3.71
CA LEU A 208 17.77 13.41 3.15
C LEU A 208 16.56 12.96 3.97
N ALA A 209 16.53 11.72 4.44
CA ALA A 209 15.45 11.17 5.26
C ALA A 209 15.21 11.99 6.54
N ARG A 210 16.28 12.57 7.12
CA ARG A 210 16.17 13.48 8.29
C ARG A 210 15.56 14.85 7.98
N LYS A 211 15.37 15.17 6.70
CA LYS A 211 14.88 16.48 6.22
C LYS A 211 13.51 16.38 5.56
N VAL A 212 12.83 15.24 5.68
CA VAL A 212 11.50 15.06 5.08
C VAL A 212 10.51 16.06 5.67
N ASP A 213 9.67 16.64 4.81
CA ASP A 213 8.61 17.58 5.20
C ASP A 213 7.40 16.82 5.76
N ILE A 214 7.12 15.65 5.19
CA ILE A 214 6.03 14.74 5.59
C ILE A 214 6.58 13.32 5.60
N ALA A 215 6.19 12.51 6.59
CA ALA A 215 6.49 11.08 6.63
C ALA A 215 5.20 10.25 6.70
N ILE A 216 5.06 9.24 5.84
CA ILE A 216 3.97 8.27 5.87
C ILE A 216 4.50 6.98 6.50
N LEU A 217 4.00 6.68 7.70
CA LEU A 217 4.52 5.64 8.57
C LEU A 217 3.41 4.64 8.94
N GLY A 218 3.78 3.38 9.09
CA GLY A 218 2.99 2.39 9.81
C GLY A 218 3.32 2.38 11.30
N ILE A 219 2.36 1.99 12.13
CA ILE A 219 2.55 1.71 13.55
C ILE A 219 2.41 0.21 13.75
N GLY A 220 3.48 -0.42 14.23
CA GLY A 220 3.51 -1.84 14.54
C GLY A 220 3.06 -2.13 15.97
N SER A 221 2.73 -3.40 16.21
CA SER A 221 2.31 -3.93 17.51
C SER A 221 3.30 -5.00 17.97
N THR A 222 3.46 -5.13 19.29
CA THR A 222 4.22 -6.23 19.90
C THR A 222 3.39 -7.50 20.09
N ASP A 223 2.09 -7.48 19.78
CA ASP A 223 1.27 -8.68 19.72
C ASP A 223 1.75 -9.59 18.57
N PRO A 224 2.20 -10.84 18.83
CA PRO A 224 2.67 -11.75 17.80
C PRO A 224 1.66 -12.01 16.67
N ALA A 225 0.35 -11.91 16.92
CA ALA A 225 -0.68 -12.11 15.91
C ALA A 225 -0.81 -10.91 14.95
N MET A 226 -0.43 -9.71 15.41
CA MET A 226 -0.63 -8.45 14.68
C MET A 226 0.69 -7.81 14.22
N SER A 227 1.82 -8.23 14.80
CA SER A 227 3.14 -7.64 14.53
C SER A 227 3.52 -7.72 13.07
N SER A 228 3.78 -6.55 12.47
CA SER A 228 4.28 -6.43 11.10
C SER A 228 5.66 -7.08 10.94
N LEU A 229 6.54 -6.93 11.93
CA LEU A 229 7.88 -7.51 11.94
C LEU A 229 7.83 -9.05 11.95
N VAL A 230 6.88 -9.65 12.69
CA VAL A 230 6.68 -11.10 12.67
C VAL A 230 6.12 -11.56 11.33
N ARG A 231 5.09 -10.88 10.82
CA ARG A 231 4.47 -11.24 9.53
C ARG A 231 5.43 -11.07 8.34
N ALA A 232 6.36 -10.14 8.44
CA ALA A 232 7.44 -9.95 7.47
C ALA A 232 8.53 -11.02 7.55
N GLY A 233 8.51 -11.90 8.56
CA GLY A 233 9.55 -12.90 8.78
C GLY A 233 10.82 -12.35 9.42
N TYR A 234 10.77 -11.12 9.93
CA TYR A 234 11.93 -10.43 10.50
C TYR A 234 12.18 -10.78 11.96
N LEU A 235 11.10 -11.06 12.68
CA LEU A 235 11.14 -11.59 14.04
C LEU A 235 10.29 -12.85 14.13
N THR A 236 10.71 -13.76 15.00
CA THR A 236 9.89 -14.87 15.43
C THR A 236 8.85 -14.40 16.45
N PRO A 237 7.74 -15.14 16.61
CA PRO A 237 6.78 -14.90 17.70
C PRO A 237 7.41 -14.94 19.10
N LYS A 238 8.56 -15.61 19.26
CA LYS A 238 9.29 -15.66 20.54
C LYS A 238 10.09 -14.37 20.77
N GLU A 239 10.78 -13.87 19.76
CA GLU A 239 11.57 -12.63 19.86
C GLU A 239 10.69 -11.41 20.13
N ILE A 240 9.55 -11.28 19.44
CA ILE A 240 8.64 -10.15 19.71
C ILE A 240 8.05 -10.18 21.12
N ARG A 241 7.88 -11.37 21.72
CA ARG A 241 7.46 -11.49 23.13
C ARG A 241 8.53 -11.03 24.09
N VAL A 242 9.81 -11.27 23.78
CA VAL A 242 10.93 -10.76 24.59
C VAL A 242 10.95 -9.23 24.52
N VAL A 243 10.75 -8.66 23.33
CA VAL A 243 10.61 -7.21 23.14
C VAL A 243 9.44 -6.65 23.94
N ALA A 244 8.28 -7.31 23.93
CA ALA A 244 7.12 -6.92 24.75
C ALA A 244 7.41 -6.99 26.26
N GLN A 245 8.09 -8.05 26.71
CA GLN A 245 8.50 -8.22 28.12
C GLN A 245 9.49 -7.15 28.58
N ALA A 246 10.29 -6.59 27.65
CA ALA A 246 11.16 -5.46 27.91
C ALA A 246 10.41 -4.10 27.99
N GLY A 247 9.07 -4.10 27.88
CA GLY A 247 8.22 -2.92 28.06
C GLY A 247 7.73 -2.28 26.76
N ALA A 248 8.10 -2.82 25.60
CA ALA A 248 7.65 -2.27 24.32
C ALA A 248 6.17 -2.58 24.07
N VAL A 249 5.42 -1.56 23.63
CA VAL A 249 4.00 -1.69 23.25
C VAL A 249 3.77 -1.60 21.74
N GLY A 250 4.77 -1.13 21.00
CA GLY A 250 4.72 -1.03 19.54
C GLY A 250 6.04 -0.58 18.95
N ASP A 251 6.06 -0.38 17.64
CA ASP A 251 7.19 0.15 16.90
C ASP A 251 6.76 1.11 15.78
N VAL A 252 7.66 2.03 15.43
CA VAL A 252 7.59 2.81 14.19
C VAL A 252 8.94 2.67 13.53
N CYS A 253 8.97 2.26 12.26
CA CYS A 253 10.24 2.03 11.55
C CYS A 253 11.18 1.03 12.27
N ALA A 254 10.62 0.01 12.93
CA ALA A 254 11.36 -0.95 13.77
C ALA A 254 12.08 -0.33 14.99
N VAL A 255 11.72 0.90 15.36
CA VAL A 255 12.13 1.55 16.62
C VAL A 255 11.03 1.36 17.64
N HIS A 256 11.33 0.63 18.71
CA HIS A 256 10.37 0.28 19.76
C HIS A 256 10.16 1.41 20.75
N PHE A 257 8.95 1.49 21.30
CA PHE A 257 8.59 2.46 22.33
C PHE A 257 7.71 1.85 23.43
N ASP A 258 7.76 2.43 24.63
CA ASP A 258 6.90 2.08 25.77
C ASP A 258 5.54 2.82 25.75
N ILE A 259 4.67 2.53 26.71
CA ILE A 259 3.34 3.16 26.83
C ILE A 259 3.39 4.68 27.08
N HIS A 260 4.54 5.21 27.50
CA HIS A 260 4.77 6.63 27.72
C HIS A 260 5.42 7.32 26.51
N GLY A 261 5.69 6.58 25.43
CA GLY A 261 6.33 7.08 24.22
C GLY A 261 7.85 7.19 24.33
N ASN A 262 8.48 6.63 25.36
CA ASN A 262 9.94 6.59 25.45
C ASN A 262 10.49 5.55 24.47
N ILE A 263 11.52 5.93 23.72
CA ILE A 263 12.23 5.02 22.83
C ILE A 263 12.99 4.00 23.67
N LEU A 264 12.85 2.72 23.32
CA LEU A 264 13.53 1.62 23.98
C LEU A 264 14.69 1.12 23.11
N ASP A 265 15.90 1.09 23.69
CA ASP A 265 17.07 0.46 23.07
C ASP A 265 17.06 -1.04 23.41
N ILE A 266 16.29 -1.80 22.65
CA ILE A 266 16.15 -3.26 22.81
C ILE A 266 16.97 -3.94 21.71
N PRO A 267 17.92 -4.82 22.05
CA PRO A 267 18.59 -5.65 21.07
C PRO A 267 17.59 -6.48 20.27
N ILE A 268 17.51 -6.23 18.97
CA ILE A 268 16.68 -6.97 18.03
C ILE A 268 17.57 -8.09 17.45
N ALA A 269 17.34 -9.32 17.91
CA ALA A 269 18.14 -10.54 17.68
C ALA A 269 19.43 -10.65 18.54
N ALA A 270 19.74 -11.90 18.90
CA ALA A 270 20.87 -12.33 19.73
C ALA A 270 22.11 -12.66 18.89
#